data_AF-A0AAN8K0J9-F1
#
_entry.id   AF-A0AAN8K0J9-F1
#
_cell.length_a   1.000
_cell.length_b   1.000
_cell.length_c   1.000
_cell.angle_alpha   90.00
_cell.angle_beta   90.00
_cell.angle_gamma   90.00
#
_symmetry.space_group_name_H-M   'P 1'
#
loop_
_entity.id
_entity.type
_entity.pdbx_description
1 polymer ?
#
loop_
_entity_poly.entity_id
_entity_poly.type
_entity_poly.pdbx_seq_one_letter_code
_entity_poly.pdbx_strand_id
1 'polypeptide(L)'
;MSETDNSDNILFEASQIAEQELNSDQQTAKGASNTVYHTNSSHYSDISEDDCDNLKVTKLVESTVVNSRQFGKTVSENELKDIVFSRLSPNTVAKSKWAVRTFHDWQNYRRTVATTSAIKTFQGDLLQMTKEQLNDALGYFIVEIKKQDGSEYKGQTLYELISAIQYHLRLNGVIVHFLEDNEFIGMRNVLDAKMKELSRRGIGLDKKRADIISVENEDILWKKGILGSDTPKQLLDTIFYLIGLNFALRAGKEHRNLRYGQNSQLSLHTSESGDQYLQYTEDVSKTNQGGLKHQKHKKKVVRAYENLDIPERCIVRLYEKYIRLRPKTCACDAFYLQPAKLNSKEHWYNSIPVGVHTLQNLVKNMCLRGGMTGNFTNHSLRATAATRLYNAGVDEQLIAETTGHSSDAIRVYKRTSNAQLQDVSDIIQNKRKKCKQENIPKSGIQEPSSRELSIENEHFKFNLKF
;
A
#
# COMPACT_ATOMS: atom_id res chain seq x y z
N MET A 1 36.10 -27.20 -12.15
CA MET A 1 34.62 -27.27 -12.13
C MET A 1 34.21 -27.25 -10.68
N SER A 2 33.71 -26.20 -10.08
CA SER A 2 33.16 -24.94 -10.60
C SER A 2 33.23 -23.93 -9.44
N GLU A 3 33.92 -22.83 -9.71
CA GLU A 3 33.74 -21.44 -9.24
C GLU A 3 32.76 -21.22 -8.07
N THR A 4 33.33 -20.88 -6.91
CA THR A 4 32.65 -20.22 -5.80
C THR A 4 32.70 -18.71 -5.98
N ASP A 5 31.51 -18.10 -6.11
CA ASP A 5 31.26 -16.67 -6.20
C ASP A 5 31.67 -15.94 -4.91
N ASN A 6 32.51 -14.92 -5.06
CA ASN A 6 33.08 -14.11 -3.99
C ASN A 6 32.28 -12.80 -3.86
N SER A 7 31.14 -12.83 -3.14
CA SER A 7 30.31 -11.65 -2.89
C SER A 7 29.77 -11.54 -1.46
N ASP A 8 30.53 -12.02 -0.47
CA ASP A 8 30.10 -12.05 0.95
C ASP A 8 30.99 -11.26 1.93
N ASN A 9 31.91 -10.40 1.45
CA ASN A 9 32.93 -9.81 2.32
C ASN A 9 32.84 -8.29 2.56
N ILE A 10 31.64 -7.70 2.63
CA ILE A 10 31.45 -6.27 3.02
C ILE A 10 30.49 -6.10 4.23
N LEU A 11 30.13 -7.17 4.92
CA LEU A 11 29.29 -7.10 6.14
C LEU A 11 29.92 -7.71 7.39
N PHE A 12 31.19 -8.16 7.32
CA PHE A 12 31.85 -8.88 8.41
C PHE A 12 32.81 -8.03 9.28
N GLU A 13 33.13 -6.79 8.87
CA GLU A 13 34.04 -5.91 9.64
C GLU A 13 33.35 -4.89 10.57
N ALA A 14 32.02 -4.88 10.66
CA ALA A 14 31.30 -3.96 11.56
C ALA A 14 31.00 -4.54 12.97
N SER A 15 31.51 -5.73 13.30
CA SER A 15 31.20 -6.44 14.56
C SER A 15 32.38 -6.56 15.55
N GLN A 16 33.52 -5.92 15.30
CA GLN A 16 34.65 -5.90 16.24
C GLN A 16 35.23 -4.50 16.46
N ILE A 17 34.40 -3.50 16.77
CA ILE A 17 34.87 -2.24 17.41
C ILE A 17 33.81 -1.79 18.43
N ALA A 18 33.60 -2.60 19.46
CA ALA A 18 32.82 -2.22 20.65
C ALA A 18 33.46 -2.71 21.96
N GLU A 19 34.69 -3.20 21.92
CA GLU A 19 35.49 -3.49 23.11
C GLU A 19 36.90 -2.93 22.90
N GLN A 20 37.33 -2.05 23.82
CA GLN A 20 38.65 -1.40 23.97
C GLN A 20 38.69 0.13 23.72
N GLU A 21 37.90 0.89 24.48
CA GLU A 21 38.38 2.18 24.99
C GLU A 21 39.04 1.95 26.36
N LEU A 22 40.38 1.84 26.40
CA LEU A 22 41.26 2.11 27.56
C LEU A 22 42.73 1.83 27.18
N ASN A 23 43.41 2.82 26.61
CA ASN A 23 44.79 3.27 26.92
C ASN A 23 45.52 3.93 25.73
N SER A 24 45.79 5.23 25.92
CA SER A 24 46.97 6.04 25.55
C SER A 24 47.78 5.77 24.26
N ASP A 25 47.78 6.82 23.43
CA ASP A 25 48.94 7.53 22.83
C ASP A 25 50.01 6.85 21.95
N GLN A 26 50.21 7.52 20.81
CA GLN A 26 51.42 7.72 19.99
C GLN A 26 51.77 6.79 18.79
N GLN A 27 51.84 7.48 17.65
CA GLN A 27 52.89 7.45 16.61
C GLN A 27 52.88 6.40 15.48
N THR A 28 52.68 6.95 14.26
CA THR A 28 53.45 6.80 13.01
C THR A 28 53.39 5.53 12.15
N ALA A 29 53.02 5.79 10.89
CA ALA A 29 53.70 5.44 9.64
C ALA A 29 53.47 4.08 8.92
N LYS A 30 53.00 4.24 7.66
CA LYS A 30 53.47 3.63 6.39
C LYS A 30 53.40 2.10 6.17
N GLY A 31 52.83 1.74 5.03
CA GLY A 31 53.09 0.49 4.27
C GLY A 31 51.80 -0.11 3.68
N ALA A 32 51.37 0.29 2.49
CA ALA A 32 51.68 -0.36 1.20
C ALA A 32 51.11 -1.79 1.05
N SER A 33 50.08 -1.95 0.22
CA SER A 33 50.15 -2.82 -0.98
C SER A 33 48.89 -2.76 -1.82
N ASN A 34 49.11 -2.46 -3.10
CA ASN A 34 48.17 -2.60 -4.20
C ASN A 34 47.77 -4.05 -4.40
N THR A 35 46.48 -4.32 -4.56
CA THR A 35 46.01 -5.43 -5.40
C THR A 35 44.92 -4.90 -6.33
N VAL A 36 45.27 -4.86 -7.61
CA VAL A 36 44.38 -4.51 -8.72
C VAL A 36 43.64 -5.79 -9.11
N TYR A 37 42.31 -5.79 -8.97
CA TYR A 37 41.46 -6.77 -9.63
C TYR A 37 40.72 -6.07 -10.77
N HIS A 38 41.12 -6.38 -12.00
CA HIS A 38 40.32 -6.12 -13.19
C HIS A 38 39.18 -7.13 -13.24
N THR A 39 37.94 -6.65 -13.26
CA THR A 39 36.83 -7.39 -13.88
C THR A 39 36.02 -6.43 -14.75
N ASN A 40 36.09 -6.70 -16.04
CA ASN A 40 35.29 -6.06 -17.07
C ASN A 40 33.84 -6.51 -16.93
N SER A 41 32.89 -5.57 -16.90
CA SER A 41 31.53 -5.82 -17.35
C SER A 41 30.99 -4.55 -18.02
N SER A 42 30.93 -4.62 -19.35
CA SER A 42 30.45 -3.58 -20.25
C SER A 42 28.92 -3.55 -20.30
N HIS A 43 28.29 -2.57 -19.67
CA HIS A 43 27.09 -1.93 -20.23
C HIS A 43 26.72 -0.64 -19.47
N TYR A 44 27.50 0.40 -19.71
CA TYR A 44 27.06 1.79 -19.62
C TYR A 44 27.89 2.57 -20.65
N SER A 45 27.25 3.03 -21.73
CA SER A 45 27.87 3.89 -22.73
C SER A 45 26.98 5.12 -22.94
N ASP A 46 27.24 6.17 -22.17
CA ASP A 46 26.95 7.57 -22.55
C ASP A 46 28.27 8.33 -22.78
N ILE A 47 29.32 7.62 -23.18
CA ILE A 47 30.60 8.19 -23.58
C ILE A 47 30.82 7.77 -25.04
N SER A 48 30.91 8.74 -25.95
CA SER A 48 31.18 8.49 -27.36
C SER A 48 32.56 7.86 -27.55
N GLU A 49 32.66 6.84 -28.40
CA GLU A 49 33.88 6.06 -28.65
C GLU A 49 34.94 6.75 -29.54
N ASP A 50 34.82 8.06 -29.77
CA ASP A 50 35.79 8.82 -30.56
C ASP A 50 36.61 9.73 -29.62
N ASP A 51 37.64 9.19 -28.97
CA ASP A 51 38.85 9.90 -28.49
C ASP A 51 39.74 9.00 -27.60
N CYS A 52 40.01 7.77 -28.04
CA CYS A 52 40.94 6.89 -27.31
C CYS A 52 42.10 6.45 -28.19
N ASP A 53 42.90 7.42 -28.67
CA ASP A 53 44.27 7.15 -29.10
C ASP A 53 45.19 8.34 -28.77
N ASN A 54 46.21 8.05 -27.96
CA ASN A 54 47.25 8.95 -27.41
C ASN A 54 46.92 9.71 -26.12
N LEU A 55 47.03 9.04 -24.98
CA LEU A 55 47.60 9.69 -23.79
C LEU A 55 48.72 8.85 -23.18
N LYS A 56 49.95 9.33 -23.41
CA LYS A 56 51.14 9.00 -22.63
C LYS A 56 50.83 9.19 -21.15
N VAL A 57 51.27 8.23 -20.33
CA VAL A 57 51.22 8.31 -18.87
C VAL A 57 52.11 9.46 -18.39
N THR A 58 51.55 10.66 -18.35
CA THR A 58 52.06 11.80 -17.60
C THR A 58 51.41 11.79 -16.22
N LYS A 59 52.22 11.79 -15.16
CA LYS A 59 51.80 12.03 -13.77
C LYS A 59 50.89 13.26 -13.70
N LEU A 60 49.59 13.05 -13.67
CA LEU A 60 48.63 14.07 -13.28
C LEU A 60 48.65 14.18 -11.76
N VAL A 61 49.63 14.93 -11.25
CA VAL A 61 49.40 15.71 -10.03
C VAL A 61 48.71 16.99 -10.49
N GLU A 62 47.47 16.85 -10.95
CA GLU A 62 46.57 17.98 -11.13
C GLU A 62 45.82 18.16 -9.83
N SER A 63 46.07 19.29 -9.18
CA SER A 63 45.18 19.85 -8.18
C SER A 63 43.86 20.23 -8.87
N THR A 64 43.05 19.22 -9.15
CA THR A 64 41.71 19.41 -9.69
C THR A 64 40.93 20.12 -8.59
N VAL A 65 40.59 21.38 -8.84
CA VAL A 65 39.56 22.09 -8.07
C VAL A 65 38.28 21.29 -8.30
N VAL A 66 38.00 20.35 -7.38
CA VAL A 66 36.81 19.53 -7.42
C VAL A 66 35.63 20.49 -7.46
N ASN A 67 34.87 20.47 -8.55
CA ASN A 67 33.67 21.30 -8.69
C ASN A 67 32.68 20.87 -7.60
N SER A 68 32.70 21.58 -6.48
CA SER A 68 31.95 21.24 -5.27
C SER A 68 30.44 21.23 -5.45
N ARG A 69 29.93 21.69 -6.61
CA ARG A 69 28.51 21.59 -6.98
C ARG A 69 28.11 20.22 -7.50
N GLN A 70 29.05 19.40 -7.97
CA GLN A 70 28.78 18.05 -8.45
C GLN A 70 28.53 17.07 -7.29
N PHE A 71 29.15 17.31 -6.15
CA PHE A 71 29.10 16.42 -4.99
C PHE A 71 28.17 16.99 -3.92
N GLY A 72 27.32 16.13 -3.36
CA GLY A 72 26.53 16.47 -2.17
C GLY A 72 27.42 16.71 -0.95
N LYS A 73 26.82 17.15 0.15
CA LYS A 73 27.52 17.20 1.44
C LYS A 73 27.98 15.79 1.83
N THR A 74 29.21 15.68 2.32
CA THR A 74 29.74 14.43 2.87
C THR A 74 28.87 13.97 4.04
N VAL A 75 28.53 12.68 4.06
CA VAL A 75 27.66 12.08 5.09
C VAL A 75 28.47 11.21 6.04
N SER A 76 28.11 11.25 7.31
CA SER A 76 28.62 10.34 8.34
C SER A 76 28.00 8.95 8.24
N GLU A 77 28.59 7.96 8.92
CA GLU A 77 28.01 6.61 8.99
C GLU A 77 26.64 6.58 9.68
N ASN A 78 26.42 7.45 10.68
CA ASN A 78 25.12 7.57 11.35
C ASN A 78 24.07 8.15 10.41
N GLU A 79 24.41 9.18 9.63
CA GLU A 79 23.50 9.72 8.60
C GLU A 79 23.20 8.67 7.52
N LEU A 80 24.19 7.84 7.15
CA LEU A 80 23.98 6.74 6.23
C LEU A 80 23.01 5.69 6.81
N LYS A 81 23.17 5.33 8.10
CA LYS A 81 22.22 4.46 8.82
C LYS A 81 20.82 5.06 8.83
N ASP A 82 20.69 6.36 9.11
CA ASP A 82 19.39 7.05 9.11
C ASP A 82 18.72 7.03 7.72
N ILE A 83 19.49 7.21 6.65
CA ILE A 83 19.00 7.07 5.27
C ILE A 83 18.49 5.64 5.04
N VAL A 84 19.24 4.63 5.45
CA VAL A 84 18.81 3.22 5.34
C VAL A 84 17.57 2.95 6.19
N PHE A 85 17.48 3.47 7.41
CA PHE A 85 16.30 3.31 8.28
C PHE A 85 15.06 4.04 7.73
N SER A 86 15.23 5.17 7.04
CA SER A 86 14.14 5.94 6.44
C SER A 86 13.36 5.18 5.37
N ARG A 87 13.98 4.14 4.76
CA ARG A 87 13.33 3.25 3.80
C ARG A 87 12.24 2.37 4.44
N LEU A 88 12.26 2.22 5.76
CA LEU A 88 11.36 1.33 6.48
C LEU A 88 10.03 2.04 6.76
N SER A 89 8.92 1.29 6.65
CA SER A 89 7.62 1.84 7.00
C SER A 89 7.52 2.07 8.51
N PRO A 90 7.20 3.30 8.99
CA PRO A 90 7.09 3.58 10.42
C PRO A 90 6.09 2.67 11.14
N ASN A 91 4.98 2.33 10.46
CA ASN A 91 3.96 1.43 11.00
C ASN A 91 4.48 -0.01 11.15
N THR A 92 5.29 -0.48 10.21
CA THR A 92 5.90 -1.83 10.29
C THR A 92 6.92 -1.89 11.43
N VAL A 93 7.74 -0.84 11.58
CA VAL A 93 8.68 -0.72 12.71
C VAL A 93 7.94 -0.67 14.04
N ALA A 94 6.88 0.13 14.15
CA ALA A 94 6.06 0.20 15.36
C ALA A 94 5.41 -1.15 15.71
N LYS A 95 4.87 -1.87 14.72
CA LYS A 95 4.34 -3.23 14.91
C LYS A 95 5.41 -4.21 15.41
N SER A 96 6.62 -4.13 14.84
CA SER A 96 7.76 -4.94 15.25
C SER A 96 8.15 -4.68 16.71
N LYS A 97 8.29 -3.41 17.10
CA LYS A 97 8.54 -3.02 18.51
C LYS A 97 7.45 -3.54 19.46
N TRP A 98 6.19 -3.42 19.07
CA TRP A 98 5.06 -3.95 19.86
C TRP A 98 5.13 -5.48 20.01
N ALA A 99 5.45 -6.21 18.95
CA ALA A 99 5.56 -7.66 18.99
C ALA A 99 6.68 -8.14 19.92
N VAL A 100 7.86 -7.52 19.82
CA VAL A 100 9.01 -7.81 20.69
C VAL A 100 8.69 -7.50 22.15
N ARG A 101 8.09 -6.34 22.43
CA ARG A 101 7.65 -5.99 23.78
C ARG A 101 6.66 -7.02 24.33
N THR A 102 5.68 -7.43 23.51
CA THR A 102 4.68 -8.43 23.91
C THR A 102 5.34 -9.77 24.25
N PHE A 103 6.34 -10.19 23.47
CA PHE A 103 7.13 -11.39 23.75
C PHE A 103 7.92 -11.26 25.06
N HIS A 104 8.61 -10.15 25.26
CA HIS A 104 9.35 -9.90 26.49
C HIS A 104 8.45 -9.87 27.74
N ASP A 105 7.30 -9.18 27.66
CA ASP A 105 6.32 -9.14 28.74
C ASP A 105 5.78 -10.55 29.06
N TRP A 106 5.55 -11.38 28.03
CA TRP A 106 5.18 -12.78 28.20
C TRP A 106 6.29 -13.62 28.84
N GLN A 107 7.56 -13.47 28.42
CA GLN A 107 8.70 -14.17 29.04
C GLN A 107 8.78 -13.84 30.54
N ASN A 108 8.58 -12.57 30.91
CA ASN A 108 8.59 -12.12 32.30
C ASN A 108 7.46 -12.76 33.11
N TYR A 109 6.24 -12.72 32.58
CA TYR A 109 5.09 -13.39 33.21
C TYR A 109 5.34 -14.89 33.41
N ARG A 110 5.90 -15.57 32.41
CA ARG A 110 6.17 -17.01 32.52
C ARG A 110 7.19 -17.32 33.60
N ARG A 111 8.18 -16.45 33.80
CA ARG A 111 9.17 -16.58 34.90
C ARG A 111 8.53 -16.43 36.27
N THR A 112 7.56 -15.52 36.45
CA THR A 112 6.87 -15.38 37.75
C THR A 112 6.01 -16.61 38.07
N VAL A 113 5.35 -17.19 37.06
CA VAL A 113 4.58 -18.43 37.23
C VAL A 113 5.50 -19.62 37.53
N ALA A 114 6.68 -19.68 36.92
CA ALA A 114 7.65 -20.75 37.15
C ALA A 114 8.19 -20.82 38.58
N THR A 115 8.14 -19.73 39.34
CA THR A 115 8.45 -19.74 40.78
C THR A 115 7.45 -20.58 41.58
N THR A 116 6.22 -20.72 41.08
CA THR A 116 5.11 -21.41 41.77
C THR A 116 4.79 -22.78 41.14
N SER A 117 5.25 -23.05 39.92
CA SER A 117 4.94 -24.28 39.16
C SER A 117 6.12 -24.71 38.31
N ALA A 118 6.38 -26.02 38.21
CA ALA A 118 7.47 -26.56 37.40
C ALA A 118 7.17 -26.46 35.90
N ILE A 119 7.32 -25.26 35.33
CA ILE A 119 7.13 -24.97 33.90
C ILE A 119 8.44 -24.54 33.24
N LYS A 120 8.57 -24.82 31.95
CA LYS A 120 9.77 -24.44 31.16
C LYS A 120 9.85 -22.92 31.02
N THR A 121 10.97 -22.34 31.45
CA THR A 121 11.27 -20.91 31.29
C THR A 121 12.20 -20.64 30.12
N PHE A 122 12.17 -19.42 29.61
CA PHE A 122 13.02 -18.94 28.52
C PHE A 122 13.74 -17.68 29.00
N GLN A 123 15.06 -17.63 28.81
CA GLN A 123 15.92 -16.53 29.25
C GLN A 123 16.71 -15.97 28.07
N GLY A 124 17.20 -14.74 28.23
CA GLY A 124 17.98 -14.05 27.21
C GLY A 124 17.14 -13.14 26.32
N ASP A 125 17.84 -12.19 25.70
CA ASP A 125 17.29 -11.33 24.66
C ASP A 125 16.99 -12.15 23.40
N LEU A 126 15.92 -11.80 22.68
CA LEU A 126 15.45 -12.47 21.48
C LEU A 126 16.55 -12.55 20.41
N LEU A 127 17.42 -11.53 20.33
CA LEU A 127 18.57 -11.49 19.42
C LEU A 127 19.68 -12.51 19.74
N GLN A 128 19.72 -13.01 20.97
CA GLN A 128 20.77 -13.92 21.46
C GLN A 128 20.29 -15.37 21.59
N MET A 129 19.01 -15.64 21.33
CA MET A 129 18.45 -16.99 21.42
C MET A 129 18.86 -17.84 20.20
N THR A 130 19.21 -19.10 20.44
CA THR A 130 19.45 -20.06 19.34
C THR A 130 18.16 -20.35 18.57
N LYS A 131 18.29 -20.93 17.36
CA LYS A 131 17.12 -21.32 16.55
C LYS A 131 16.20 -22.29 17.30
N GLU A 132 16.78 -23.24 18.04
CA GLU A 132 16.05 -24.22 18.85
C GLU A 132 15.31 -23.53 20.01
N GLN A 133 15.97 -22.61 20.71
CA GLN A 133 15.36 -21.83 21.78
C GLN A 133 14.22 -20.96 21.25
N LEU A 134 14.39 -20.33 20.08
CA LEU A 134 13.36 -19.52 19.43
C LEU A 134 12.17 -20.38 18.99
N ASN A 135 12.41 -21.53 18.35
CA ASN A 135 11.37 -22.47 17.96
C ASN A 135 10.52 -22.89 19.17
N ASP A 136 11.17 -23.30 20.26
CA ASP A 136 10.47 -23.70 21.46
C ASP A 136 9.72 -22.54 22.12
N ALA A 137 10.38 -21.41 22.35
CA ALA A 137 9.79 -20.27 23.04
C ALA A 137 8.57 -19.71 22.31
N LEU A 138 8.69 -19.54 20.99
CA LEU A 138 7.61 -19.00 20.17
C LEU A 138 6.42 -19.96 20.11
N GLY A 139 6.63 -21.26 20.16
CA GLY A 139 5.56 -22.25 20.28
C GLY A 139 4.68 -22.00 21.51
N TYR A 140 5.30 -21.83 22.69
CA TYR A 140 4.54 -21.50 23.91
C TYR A 140 3.91 -20.11 23.86
N PHE A 141 4.66 -19.11 23.38
CA PHE A 141 4.18 -17.75 23.23
C PHE A 141 2.87 -17.71 22.44
N ILE A 142 2.79 -18.39 21.29
CA ILE A 142 1.60 -18.43 20.42
C ILE A 142 0.34 -18.90 21.16
N VAL A 143 0.49 -19.91 22.03
CA VAL A 143 -0.63 -20.53 22.74
C VAL A 143 -1.06 -19.69 23.95
N GLU A 144 -0.11 -19.10 24.64
CA GLU A 144 -0.33 -18.45 25.94
C GLU A 144 -0.77 -16.98 25.81
N ILE A 145 -0.47 -16.32 24.69
CA ILE A 145 -0.75 -14.89 24.56
C ILE A 145 -2.23 -14.56 24.43
N LYS A 146 -2.65 -13.55 25.20
CA LYS A 146 -4.01 -13.00 25.18
C LYS A 146 -3.96 -11.48 25.13
N LYS A 147 -5.10 -10.87 24.80
CA LYS A 147 -5.29 -9.44 24.95
C LYS A 147 -5.33 -9.06 26.43
N GLN A 148 -5.19 -7.77 26.70
CA GLN A 148 -5.28 -7.22 28.06
C GLN A 148 -6.64 -7.48 28.73
N ASP A 149 -7.71 -7.61 27.93
CA ASP A 149 -9.06 -7.97 28.40
C ASP A 149 -9.24 -9.48 28.63
N GLY A 150 -8.17 -10.29 28.49
CA GLY A 150 -8.20 -11.75 28.62
C GLY A 150 -8.76 -12.48 27.40
N SER A 151 -9.26 -11.78 26.38
CA SER A 151 -9.77 -12.39 25.16
C SER A 151 -8.64 -12.87 24.24
N GLU A 152 -8.91 -13.89 23.42
CA GLU A 152 -7.93 -14.41 22.48
C GLU A 152 -7.68 -13.47 21.30
N TYR A 153 -6.45 -13.53 20.80
CA TYR A 153 -6.09 -12.94 19.51
C TYR A 153 -6.71 -13.73 18.36
N LYS A 154 -6.94 -13.04 17.23
CA LYS A 154 -7.33 -13.71 15.98
C LYS A 154 -6.12 -14.47 15.43
N GLY A 155 -6.34 -15.56 14.70
CA GLY A 155 -5.25 -16.33 14.07
C GLY A 155 -4.33 -15.46 13.20
N GLN A 156 -4.90 -14.54 12.41
CA GLN A 156 -4.12 -13.59 11.61
C GLN A 156 -3.21 -12.68 12.46
N THR A 157 -3.65 -12.30 13.67
CA THR A 157 -2.85 -11.47 14.57
C THR A 157 -1.66 -12.24 15.13
N LEU A 158 -1.84 -13.54 15.44
CA LEU A 158 -0.74 -14.41 15.86
C LEU A 158 0.30 -14.54 14.74
N TYR A 159 -0.14 -14.77 13.51
CA TYR A 159 0.75 -14.80 12.34
C TYR A 159 1.51 -13.48 12.16
N GLU A 160 0.83 -12.34 12.29
CA GLU A 160 1.46 -11.01 12.20
C GLU A 160 2.48 -10.76 13.31
N LEU A 161 2.23 -11.24 14.54
CA LEU A 161 3.18 -11.16 15.65
C LEU A 161 4.47 -11.91 15.34
N ILE A 162 4.36 -13.17 14.89
CA ILE A 162 5.53 -13.99 14.52
C ILE A 162 6.30 -13.34 13.37
N SER A 163 5.59 -12.86 12.35
CA SER A 163 6.20 -12.14 11.22
C SER A 163 6.92 -10.85 11.67
N ALA A 164 6.34 -10.13 12.64
CA ALA A 164 6.89 -8.89 13.17
C ALA A 164 8.13 -9.10 14.06
N ILE A 165 8.19 -10.25 14.76
CA ILE A 165 9.39 -10.71 15.47
C ILE A 165 10.48 -11.12 14.48
N GLN A 166 10.17 -11.90 13.44
CA GLN A 166 11.13 -12.25 12.39
C GLN A 166 11.70 -10.99 11.74
N TYR A 167 10.85 -10.01 11.45
CA TYR A 167 11.26 -8.72 10.92
C TYR A 167 12.20 -7.97 11.88
N HIS A 168 11.97 -8.04 13.19
CA HIS A 168 12.87 -7.45 14.19
C HIS A 168 14.26 -8.10 14.14
N LEU A 169 14.32 -9.43 14.13
CA LEU A 169 15.57 -10.18 14.04
C LEU A 169 16.36 -9.77 12.80
N ARG A 170 15.69 -9.73 11.64
CA ARG A 170 16.29 -9.33 10.37
C ARG A 170 16.86 -7.91 10.39
N LEU A 171 16.18 -6.96 11.02
CA LEU A 171 16.68 -5.59 11.13
C LEU A 171 17.95 -5.46 11.97
N ASN A 172 18.20 -6.43 12.86
CA ASN A 172 19.36 -6.48 13.74
C ASN A 172 20.38 -7.55 13.30
N GLY A 173 20.38 -7.94 12.01
CA GLY A 173 21.38 -8.84 11.44
C GLY A 173 21.14 -10.34 11.65
N VAL A 174 20.09 -10.73 12.41
CA VAL A 174 19.75 -12.14 12.61
C VAL A 174 18.80 -12.59 11.51
N ILE A 175 19.31 -13.41 10.58
CA ILE A 175 18.54 -13.90 9.43
C ILE A 175 17.94 -15.27 9.78
N VAL A 176 16.62 -15.28 9.96
CA VAL A 176 15.82 -16.50 10.14
C VAL A 176 14.53 -16.41 9.32
N HIS A 177 14.04 -17.56 8.89
CA HIS A 177 12.78 -17.69 8.17
C HIS A 177 11.85 -18.65 8.91
N PHE A 178 11.19 -18.14 9.95
CA PHE A 178 10.30 -18.90 10.84
C PHE A 178 9.23 -19.73 10.13
N LEU A 179 8.80 -19.32 8.94
CA LEU A 179 7.76 -20.00 8.17
C LEU A 179 8.31 -20.99 7.14
N GLU A 180 9.62 -21.00 6.88
CA GLU A 180 10.27 -21.76 5.79
C GLU A 180 11.32 -22.73 6.34
N ASP A 181 12.21 -22.25 7.21
CA ASP A 181 13.32 -22.99 7.81
C ASP A 181 12.85 -24.23 8.61
N ASN A 182 13.55 -25.35 8.44
CA ASN A 182 13.20 -26.65 9.03
C ASN A 182 13.27 -26.64 10.56
N GLU A 183 14.20 -25.88 11.12
CA GLU A 183 14.43 -25.71 12.55
C GLU A 183 13.19 -25.19 13.29
N PHE A 184 12.27 -24.51 12.57
CA PHE A 184 11.05 -23.93 13.14
C PHE A 184 9.79 -24.77 12.90
N ILE A 185 9.91 -26.04 12.50
CA ILE A 185 8.74 -26.90 12.22
C ILE A 185 7.81 -27.05 13.45
N GLY A 186 8.37 -27.11 14.66
CA GLY A 186 7.57 -27.22 15.89
C GLY A 186 6.68 -26.00 16.11
N MET A 187 7.26 -24.81 16.06
CA MET A 187 6.55 -23.54 16.16
C MET A 187 5.52 -23.37 15.04
N ARG A 188 5.88 -23.69 13.79
CA ARG A 188 4.96 -23.62 12.64
C ARG A 188 3.73 -24.50 12.84
N ASN A 189 3.92 -25.74 13.30
CA ASN A 189 2.82 -26.65 13.57
C ASN A 189 1.91 -26.12 14.68
N VAL A 190 2.48 -25.52 15.73
CA VAL A 190 1.70 -24.88 16.81
C VAL A 190 0.91 -23.68 16.29
N LEU A 191 1.53 -22.82 15.48
CA LEU A 191 0.86 -21.68 14.87
C LEU A 191 -0.33 -22.13 14.00
N ASP A 192 -0.11 -23.08 13.11
CA ASP A 192 -1.14 -23.62 12.22
C ASP A 192 -2.27 -24.29 13.03
N ALA A 193 -1.94 -25.12 14.02
CA ALA A 193 -2.92 -25.76 14.89
C ALA A 193 -3.77 -24.73 15.64
N LYS A 194 -3.16 -23.69 16.22
CA LYS A 194 -3.87 -22.64 16.94
C LYS A 194 -4.74 -21.80 16.01
N MET A 195 -4.26 -21.46 14.82
CA MET A 195 -5.05 -20.75 13.82
C MET A 195 -6.27 -21.57 13.35
N LYS A 196 -6.10 -22.87 13.13
CA LYS A 196 -7.20 -23.79 12.81
C LYS A 196 -8.21 -23.91 13.96
N GLU A 197 -7.75 -24.03 15.20
CA GLU A 197 -8.60 -24.05 16.39
C GLU A 197 -9.47 -22.80 16.50
N LEU A 198 -8.87 -21.61 16.40
CA LEU A 198 -9.58 -20.33 16.45
C LEU A 198 -10.60 -20.21 15.32
N SER A 199 -10.24 -20.67 14.11
CA SER A 199 -11.14 -20.65 12.95
C SER A 199 -12.34 -21.57 13.13
N ARG A 200 -12.14 -22.79 13.66
CA ARG A 200 -13.24 -23.73 13.99
C ARG A 200 -14.20 -23.14 15.03
N ARG A 201 -13.68 -22.34 15.96
CA ARG A 201 -14.46 -21.62 16.98
C ARG A 201 -15.12 -20.34 16.45
N GLY A 202 -14.96 -20.02 15.17
CA GLY A 202 -15.50 -18.81 14.54
C GLY A 202 -14.77 -17.51 14.91
N ILE A 203 -13.64 -17.58 15.62
CA ILE A 203 -12.95 -16.39 16.13
C ILE A 203 -12.18 -15.72 15.00
N GLY A 204 -12.59 -14.50 14.67
CA GLY A 204 -11.87 -13.65 13.73
C GLY A 204 -12.19 -13.88 12.26
N LEU A 205 -13.23 -14.67 11.95
CA LEU A 205 -13.75 -14.84 10.59
C LEU A 205 -14.34 -13.53 10.04
N ASP A 206 -14.95 -12.72 10.90
CA ASP A 206 -15.48 -11.42 10.53
C ASP A 206 -14.37 -10.40 10.30
N LYS A 207 -14.26 -9.97 9.05
CA LYS A 207 -13.45 -8.81 8.65
C LYS A 207 -14.34 -7.57 8.73
N LYS A 208 -14.06 -6.68 9.67
CA LYS A 208 -14.69 -5.35 9.72
C LYS A 208 -14.27 -4.57 8.47
N ARG A 209 -15.11 -4.57 7.44
CA ARG A 209 -14.90 -3.78 6.21
C ARG A 209 -15.51 -2.39 6.41
N ALA A 210 -14.97 -1.40 5.71
CA ALA A 210 -15.57 -0.07 5.69
C ALA A 210 -16.94 -0.14 4.99
N ASP A 211 -17.97 0.53 5.51
CA ASP A 211 -19.28 0.51 4.87
C ASP A 211 -19.30 1.34 3.59
N ILE A 212 -20.19 0.98 2.65
CA ILE A 212 -20.41 1.73 1.40
C ILE A 212 -21.34 2.88 1.70
N ILE A 213 -21.04 4.05 1.13
CA ILE A 213 -21.93 5.21 1.14
C ILE A 213 -22.89 5.05 -0.05
N SER A 214 -24.13 4.68 0.24
CA SER A 214 -25.18 4.56 -0.78
C SER A 214 -25.49 5.93 -1.42
N VAL A 215 -26.20 5.91 -2.54
CA VAL A 215 -26.62 7.16 -3.22
C VAL A 215 -27.53 7.98 -2.31
N GLU A 216 -28.42 7.32 -1.57
CA GLU A 216 -29.35 7.94 -0.62
C GLU A 216 -28.59 8.58 0.55
N ASN A 217 -27.58 7.89 1.09
CA ASN A 217 -26.74 8.42 2.16
C ASN A 217 -25.94 9.64 1.66
N GLU A 218 -25.41 9.59 0.44
CA GLU A 218 -24.76 10.75 -0.16
C GLU A 218 -25.74 11.92 -0.33
N ASP A 219 -26.95 11.68 -0.83
CA ASP A 219 -27.98 12.71 -0.95
C ASP A 219 -28.37 13.32 0.38
N ILE A 220 -28.41 12.55 1.46
CA ILE A 220 -28.62 13.06 2.82
C ILE A 220 -27.49 14.02 3.22
N LEU A 221 -26.23 13.70 2.90
CA LEU A 221 -25.10 14.57 3.20
C LEU A 221 -25.21 15.92 2.47
N TRP A 222 -25.64 15.92 1.21
CA TRP A 222 -25.88 17.14 0.43
C TRP A 222 -27.09 17.92 0.97
N LYS A 223 -28.25 17.26 1.15
CA LYS A 223 -29.49 17.91 1.63
C LYS A 223 -29.37 18.52 3.01
N LYS A 224 -28.59 17.91 3.91
CA LYS A 224 -28.32 18.43 5.26
C LYS A 224 -27.25 19.52 5.31
N GLY A 225 -26.67 19.92 4.17
CA GLY A 225 -25.58 20.90 4.11
C GLY A 225 -24.29 20.43 4.80
N ILE A 226 -24.08 19.11 4.91
CA ILE A 226 -22.82 18.55 5.40
C ILE A 226 -21.78 18.62 4.28
N LEU A 227 -22.21 18.26 3.06
CA LEU A 227 -21.54 18.59 1.81
C LEU A 227 -22.15 19.87 1.22
N GLY A 228 -21.37 20.59 0.41
CA GLY A 228 -21.71 21.89 -0.16
C GLY A 228 -20.53 22.87 -0.11
N SER A 229 -20.79 24.14 -0.35
CA SER A 229 -19.72 25.11 -0.58
C SER A 229 -19.94 26.48 0.06
N ASP A 230 -20.87 26.59 1.01
CA ASP A 230 -21.32 27.86 1.57
C ASP A 230 -20.43 28.34 2.71
N THR A 231 -19.73 27.41 3.36
CA THR A 231 -18.77 27.72 4.43
C THR A 231 -17.40 27.10 4.19
N PRO A 232 -16.31 27.67 4.76
CA PRO A 232 -14.96 27.10 4.66
C PRO A 232 -14.86 25.62 5.05
N LYS A 233 -15.55 25.24 6.13
CA LYS A 233 -15.55 23.86 6.62
C LYS A 233 -16.32 22.92 5.70
N GLN A 234 -17.49 23.34 5.21
CA GLN A 234 -18.31 22.54 4.30
C GLN A 234 -17.61 22.32 2.96
N LEU A 235 -17.00 23.36 2.39
CA LEU A 235 -16.22 23.23 1.15
C LEU A 235 -15.01 22.30 1.32
N LEU A 236 -14.30 22.40 2.44
CA LEU A 236 -13.17 21.50 2.76
C LEU A 236 -13.64 20.04 2.86
N ASP A 237 -14.73 19.80 3.58
CA ASP A 237 -15.31 18.47 3.74
C ASP A 237 -15.75 17.88 2.39
N THR A 238 -16.34 18.73 1.55
CA THR A 238 -16.82 18.36 0.22
C THR A 238 -15.68 18.01 -0.72
N ILE A 239 -14.63 18.83 -0.77
CA ILE A 239 -13.45 18.53 -1.57
C ILE A 239 -12.73 17.29 -1.08
N PHE A 240 -12.66 17.07 0.24
CA PHE A 240 -12.13 15.82 0.78
C PHE A 240 -12.95 14.61 0.29
N TYR A 241 -14.29 14.68 0.41
CA TYR A 241 -15.21 13.64 -0.02
C TYR A 241 -15.07 13.32 -1.52
N LEU A 242 -15.16 14.35 -2.36
CA LEU A 242 -15.13 14.21 -3.82
C LEU A 242 -13.78 13.70 -4.33
N ILE A 243 -12.66 14.18 -3.79
CA ILE A 243 -11.33 13.67 -4.15
C ILE A 243 -11.22 12.18 -3.79
N GLY A 244 -11.62 11.80 -2.57
CA GLY A 244 -11.53 10.42 -2.12
C GLY A 244 -12.44 9.47 -2.91
N LEU A 245 -13.60 9.97 -3.36
CA LEU A 245 -14.55 9.22 -4.18
C LEU A 245 -14.10 9.11 -5.64
N ASN A 246 -13.87 10.24 -6.32
CA ASN A 246 -13.56 10.26 -7.76
C ASN A 246 -12.20 9.62 -8.06
N PHE A 247 -11.20 9.84 -7.21
CA PHE A 247 -9.86 9.30 -7.42
C PHE A 247 -9.61 8.03 -6.60
N ALA A 248 -10.59 7.51 -5.87
CA ALA A 248 -10.50 6.28 -5.09
C ALA A 248 -9.22 6.19 -4.21
N LEU A 249 -8.86 7.32 -3.58
CA LEU A 249 -7.67 7.41 -2.74
C LEU A 249 -7.77 6.46 -1.54
N ARG A 250 -6.65 5.88 -1.13
CA ARG A 250 -6.56 5.16 0.16
C ARG A 250 -6.66 6.17 1.31
N ALA A 251 -6.90 5.63 2.50
CA ALA A 251 -7.16 6.38 3.72
C ALA A 251 -6.09 7.44 4.05
N GLY A 252 -6.30 8.19 5.14
CA GLY A 252 -5.75 9.53 5.42
C GLY A 252 -4.30 9.88 5.06
N LYS A 253 -3.36 8.94 4.86
CA LYS A 253 -1.99 9.25 4.41
C LYS A 253 -1.94 9.73 2.94
N GLU A 254 -2.69 9.13 2.02
CA GLU A 254 -2.70 9.60 0.62
C GLU A 254 -3.31 11.01 0.54
N HIS A 255 -4.43 11.25 1.21
CA HIS A 255 -4.99 12.60 1.36
C HIS A 255 -4.02 13.59 2.02
N ARG A 256 -3.34 13.19 3.12
CA ARG A 256 -2.39 14.06 3.83
C ARG A 256 -1.21 14.47 2.96
N ASN A 257 -0.79 13.59 2.05
CA ASN A 257 0.35 13.77 1.17
C ASN A 257 0.00 14.53 -0.12
N LEU A 258 -1.28 14.86 -0.36
CA LEU A 258 -1.66 15.72 -1.47
C LEU A 258 -1.02 17.10 -1.28
N ARG A 259 -0.39 17.57 -2.35
CA ARG A 259 0.28 18.85 -2.41
C ARG A 259 -0.43 19.82 -3.32
N TYR A 260 -0.10 21.09 -3.16
CA TYR A 260 -0.43 22.19 -4.04
C TYR A 260 0.84 22.91 -4.46
N GLY A 261 0.84 23.45 -5.67
CA GLY A 261 1.98 24.15 -6.26
C GLY A 261 2.61 23.32 -7.39
N GLN A 262 3.90 23.55 -7.65
CA GLN A 262 4.61 22.96 -8.80
C GLN A 262 4.58 21.42 -8.81
N ASN A 263 4.62 20.79 -7.64
CA ASN A 263 4.64 19.33 -7.48
C ASN A 263 3.28 18.77 -7.06
N SER A 264 2.17 19.43 -7.43
CA SER A 264 0.81 18.97 -7.13
C SER A 264 0.49 17.67 -7.86
N GLN A 265 -0.14 16.72 -7.16
CA GLN A 265 -0.71 15.52 -7.79
C GLN A 265 -2.03 15.81 -8.51
N LEU A 266 -2.64 16.96 -8.25
CA LEU A 266 -3.91 17.39 -8.84
C LEU A 266 -3.66 18.51 -9.85
N SER A 267 -4.17 18.34 -11.07
CA SER A 267 -4.02 19.30 -12.15
C SER A 267 -5.29 19.40 -12.99
N LEU A 268 -5.66 20.63 -13.35
CA LEU A 268 -6.78 20.91 -14.25
C LEU A 268 -6.32 20.82 -15.70
N HIS A 269 -7.14 20.23 -16.55
CA HIS A 269 -6.89 20.06 -17.97
C HIS A 269 -8.19 20.23 -18.75
N THR A 270 -8.05 20.47 -20.05
CA THR A 270 -9.15 20.43 -21.02
C THR A 270 -8.89 19.27 -21.97
N SER A 271 -9.91 18.47 -22.23
CA SER A 271 -9.84 17.37 -23.18
C SER A 271 -9.94 17.86 -24.62
N GLU A 272 -9.66 17.00 -25.59
CA GLU A 272 -9.76 17.32 -27.01
C GLU A 272 -11.20 17.69 -27.43
N SER A 273 -12.21 17.15 -26.74
CA SER A 273 -13.63 17.50 -26.92
C SER A 273 -14.03 18.84 -26.29
N GLY A 274 -13.12 19.51 -25.57
CA GLY A 274 -13.38 20.76 -24.88
C GLY A 274 -13.86 20.60 -23.43
N ASP A 275 -14.07 19.37 -22.96
CA ASP A 275 -14.54 19.12 -21.59
C ASP A 275 -13.41 19.31 -20.58
N GLN A 276 -13.67 20.10 -19.53
CA GLN A 276 -12.73 20.28 -18.42
C GLN A 276 -12.70 19.05 -17.51
N TYR A 277 -11.52 18.70 -17.00
CA TYR A 277 -11.37 17.63 -16.02
C TYR A 277 -10.24 17.90 -15.02
N LEU A 278 -10.42 17.36 -13.83
CA LEU A 278 -9.38 17.30 -12.80
C LEU A 278 -8.67 15.94 -12.90
N GLN A 279 -7.35 15.95 -13.07
CA GLN A 279 -6.52 14.75 -13.12
C GLN A 279 -5.76 14.57 -11.81
N TYR A 280 -5.80 13.36 -11.28
CA TYR A 280 -4.94 12.87 -10.22
C TYR A 280 -3.84 11.98 -10.80
N THR A 281 -2.58 12.29 -10.48
CA THR A 281 -1.42 11.45 -10.79
C THR A 281 -0.73 11.04 -9.50
N GLU A 282 -0.64 9.74 -9.23
CA GLU A 282 0.00 9.19 -8.03
C GLU A 282 1.53 9.36 -8.10
N ASP A 283 2.15 9.88 -7.03
CA ASP A 283 3.62 9.89 -6.90
C ASP A 283 4.13 8.50 -6.53
N VAL A 284 3.69 8.07 -5.34
CA VAL A 284 4.04 6.85 -4.62
C VAL A 284 2.84 6.44 -3.78
N SER A 285 2.74 5.14 -3.49
CA SER A 285 1.70 4.56 -2.65
C SER A 285 2.28 3.55 -1.67
N LYS A 286 1.42 2.98 -0.80
CA LYS A 286 1.83 1.91 0.12
C LYS A 286 2.54 0.75 -0.60
N THR A 287 2.07 0.41 -1.80
CA THR A 287 2.53 -0.70 -2.62
C THR A 287 3.43 -0.27 -3.77
N ASN A 288 3.64 1.03 -3.95
CA ASN A 288 4.58 1.61 -4.91
C ASN A 288 5.35 2.73 -4.21
N GLN A 289 6.33 2.39 -3.38
CA GLN A 289 7.12 3.37 -2.62
C GLN A 289 8.24 3.99 -3.47
N GLY A 290 8.26 3.72 -4.78
CA GLY A 290 9.44 3.94 -5.61
C GLY A 290 10.59 3.00 -5.25
N GLY A 291 11.82 3.41 -5.56
CA GLY A 291 13.02 2.62 -5.31
C GLY A 291 13.18 1.44 -6.27
N LEU A 292 14.22 0.62 -6.02
CA LEU A 292 14.68 -0.42 -6.94
C LEU A 292 13.57 -1.38 -7.40
N LYS A 293 12.66 -1.76 -6.49
CA LYS A 293 11.60 -2.74 -6.79
C LYS A 293 10.43 -2.19 -7.61
N HIS A 294 10.30 -0.87 -7.76
CA HIS A 294 9.14 -0.25 -8.42
C HIS A 294 9.52 0.64 -9.61
N GLN A 295 10.73 0.52 -10.14
CA GLN A 295 11.20 1.33 -11.28
C GLN A 295 10.29 1.23 -12.51
N LYS A 296 9.70 0.05 -12.74
CA LYS A 296 8.78 -0.22 -13.87
C LYS A 296 7.29 -0.11 -13.50
N HIS A 297 6.95 0.35 -12.29
CA HIS A 297 5.56 0.42 -11.85
C HIS A 297 4.84 1.59 -12.52
N LYS A 298 3.78 1.31 -13.28
CA LYS A 298 2.93 2.35 -13.87
C LYS A 298 2.25 3.16 -12.77
N LYS A 299 2.38 4.48 -12.80
CA LYS A 299 1.70 5.37 -11.86
C LYS A 299 0.20 5.33 -12.14
N LYS A 300 -0.59 5.38 -11.06
CA LYS A 300 -2.03 5.55 -11.17
C LYS A 300 -2.33 6.97 -11.68
N VAL A 301 -3.10 7.06 -12.77
CA VAL A 301 -3.62 8.31 -13.33
C VAL A 301 -5.12 8.18 -13.47
N VAL A 302 -5.88 9.10 -12.89
CA VAL A 302 -7.35 9.08 -12.91
C VAL A 302 -7.87 10.47 -13.23
N ARG A 303 -8.90 10.56 -14.07
CA ARG A 303 -9.53 11.81 -14.49
C ARG A 303 -10.96 11.88 -13.95
N ALA A 304 -11.35 13.05 -13.45
CA ALA A 304 -12.70 13.36 -13.04
C ALA A 304 -13.20 14.56 -13.86
N TYR A 305 -14.12 14.28 -14.77
CA TYR A 305 -14.67 15.28 -15.71
C TYR A 305 -15.67 16.20 -15.02
N GLU A 306 -15.86 17.39 -15.61
CA GLU A 306 -16.88 18.32 -15.17
C GLU A 306 -18.28 17.67 -15.22
N ASN A 307 -19.06 17.85 -14.16
CA ASN A 307 -20.45 17.47 -14.13
C ASN A 307 -21.33 18.69 -14.46
N LEU A 308 -21.86 18.70 -15.68
CA LEU A 308 -22.74 19.77 -16.18
C LEU A 308 -24.18 19.61 -15.72
N ASP A 309 -24.62 18.39 -15.45
CA ASP A 309 -25.99 18.08 -15.02
C ASP A 309 -26.24 18.51 -13.57
N ILE A 310 -25.23 18.39 -12.71
CA ILE A 310 -25.29 18.74 -11.28
C ILE A 310 -24.10 19.63 -10.90
N PRO A 311 -24.11 20.91 -11.31
CA PRO A 311 -23.00 21.83 -11.11
C PRO A 311 -22.55 22.02 -9.66
N GLU A 312 -23.48 21.97 -8.71
CA GLU A 312 -23.21 22.15 -7.28
C GLU A 312 -22.46 20.98 -6.64
N ARG A 313 -22.45 19.81 -7.30
CA ARG A 313 -21.69 18.62 -6.89
C ARG A 313 -20.45 18.37 -7.75
N CYS A 314 -20.18 19.25 -8.72
CA CYS A 314 -19.07 19.10 -9.65
C CYS A 314 -17.71 19.28 -8.96
N ILE A 315 -16.86 18.24 -9.00
CA ILE A 315 -15.53 18.27 -8.40
C ILE A 315 -14.63 19.34 -9.02
N VAL A 316 -14.72 19.57 -10.33
CA VAL A 316 -13.90 20.57 -11.05
C VAL A 316 -14.21 21.97 -10.52
N ARG A 317 -15.49 22.38 -10.53
CA ARG A 317 -15.93 23.69 -10.03
C ARG A 317 -15.64 23.91 -8.56
N LEU A 318 -15.89 22.89 -7.73
CA LEU A 318 -15.61 22.97 -6.29
C LEU A 318 -14.10 23.03 -6.03
N TYR A 319 -13.28 22.34 -6.83
CA TYR A 319 -11.82 22.36 -6.72
C TYR A 319 -11.31 23.77 -7.03
N GLU A 320 -11.74 24.36 -8.14
CA GLU A 320 -11.39 25.73 -8.50
C GLU A 320 -11.80 26.73 -7.42
N LYS A 321 -13.03 26.61 -6.89
CA LYS A 321 -13.50 27.43 -5.77
C LYS A 321 -12.61 27.27 -4.54
N TYR A 322 -12.23 26.03 -4.19
CA TYR A 322 -11.33 25.76 -3.08
C TYR A 322 -9.96 26.40 -3.30
N ILE A 323 -9.34 26.20 -4.47
CA ILE A 323 -8.04 26.79 -4.82
C ILE A 323 -8.08 28.31 -4.77
N ARG A 324 -9.11 28.95 -5.33
CA ARG A 324 -9.28 30.40 -5.33
C ARG A 324 -9.36 30.99 -3.91
N LEU A 325 -9.94 30.25 -2.97
CA LEU A 325 -10.15 30.68 -1.59
C LEU A 325 -8.98 30.31 -0.66
N ARG A 326 -7.96 29.60 -1.18
CA ARG A 326 -6.69 29.39 -0.48
C ARG A 326 -5.86 30.68 -0.49
N PRO A 327 -5.01 30.90 0.53
CA PRO A 327 -4.11 32.05 0.54
C PRO A 327 -3.17 32.01 -0.66
N LYS A 328 -2.98 33.16 -1.32
CA LYS A 328 -2.12 33.29 -2.51
C LYS A 328 -0.68 32.85 -2.23
N THR A 329 -0.18 33.16 -1.04
CA THR A 329 1.14 32.73 -0.57
C THR A 329 0.98 31.77 0.61
N CYS A 330 1.54 30.57 0.45
CA CYS A 330 1.52 29.54 1.48
C CYS A 330 2.93 28.97 1.60
N ALA A 331 3.50 29.03 2.81
CA ALA A 331 4.84 28.51 3.09
C ALA A 331 4.91 26.98 3.05
N CYS A 332 3.75 26.31 3.18
CA CYS A 332 3.65 24.86 3.03
C CYS A 332 3.00 24.48 1.70
N ASP A 333 3.35 23.30 1.21
CA ASP A 333 2.80 22.72 0.00
C ASP A 333 1.53 21.89 0.27
N ALA A 334 1.01 21.85 1.50
CA ALA A 334 -0.13 21.01 1.84
C ALA A 334 -1.39 21.41 1.06
N PHE A 335 -2.08 20.41 0.49
CA PHE A 335 -3.32 20.64 -0.24
C PHE A 335 -4.46 21.08 0.69
N TYR A 336 -4.70 20.31 1.76
CA TYR A 336 -5.76 20.59 2.75
C TYR A 336 -5.30 21.58 3.80
N LEU A 337 -5.94 22.75 3.83
CA LEU A 337 -5.64 23.85 4.75
C LEU A 337 -6.76 24.05 5.77
N GLN A 338 -6.39 24.56 6.96
CA GLN A 338 -7.35 24.80 8.03
C GLN A 338 -8.31 25.95 7.68
N PRO A 339 -9.63 25.80 7.94
CA PRO A 339 -10.58 26.89 7.85
C PRO A 339 -10.17 28.09 8.73
N ALA A 340 -10.22 29.30 8.19
CA ALA A 340 -10.00 30.53 8.94
C ALA A 340 -11.17 30.80 9.89
N LYS A 341 -10.89 31.32 11.11
CA LYS A 341 -11.91 31.70 12.09
C LYS A 341 -12.67 32.96 11.68
N LEU A 342 -11.95 33.90 11.06
CA LEU A 342 -12.49 35.11 10.44
C LEU A 342 -12.30 34.93 8.94
N ASN A 343 -13.38 34.65 8.21
CA ASN A 343 -13.32 34.52 6.77
C ASN A 343 -13.46 35.91 6.13
N SER A 344 -12.44 36.35 5.40
CA SER A 344 -12.61 37.47 4.47
C SER A 344 -13.29 36.96 3.21
N LYS A 345 -13.85 37.87 2.40
CA LYS A 345 -14.37 37.50 1.06
C LYS A 345 -13.28 36.95 0.13
N GLU A 346 -12.01 37.26 0.42
CA GLU A 346 -10.88 36.89 -0.42
C GLU A 346 -10.26 35.54 -0.07
N HIS A 347 -10.22 35.17 1.22
CA HIS A 347 -9.56 33.94 1.68
C HIS A 347 -10.32 33.25 2.81
N TRP A 348 -10.58 31.96 2.65
CA TRP A 348 -11.32 31.13 3.62
C TRP A 348 -10.42 30.20 4.45
N TYR A 349 -9.16 30.05 4.06
CA TYR A 349 -8.22 29.11 4.66
C TYR A 349 -6.95 29.79 5.14
N ASN A 350 -6.38 29.28 6.22
CA ASN A 350 -5.08 29.71 6.73
C ASN A 350 -3.97 28.89 6.04
N SER A 351 -2.74 29.42 5.98
CA SER A 351 -1.55 28.71 5.48
C SER A 351 -1.04 27.62 6.45
N ILE A 352 -1.97 26.93 7.14
CA ILE A 352 -1.71 25.89 8.14
C ILE A 352 -2.37 24.60 7.65
N PRO A 353 -1.61 23.48 7.56
CA PRO A 353 -2.18 22.20 7.16
C PRO A 353 -3.24 21.69 8.13
N VAL A 354 -4.25 21.00 7.61
CA VAL A 354 -5.21 20.27 8.45
C VAL A 354 -4.50 19.15 9.21
N GLY A 355 -4.83 19.00 10.50
CA GLY A 355 -4.25 17.97 11.37
C GLY A 355 -4.51 16.54 10.85
N VAL A 356 -3.53 15.66 11.03
CA VAL A 356 -3.57 14.27 10.53
C VAL A 356 -4.78 13.51 11.09
N HIS A 357 -5.06 13.63 12.38
CA HIS A 357 -6.21 12.98 13.02
C HIS A 357 -7.55 13.52 12.55
N THR A 358 -7.62 14.82 12.23
CA THR A 358 -8.82 15.44 11.65
C THR A 358 -9.10 14.85 10.27
N LEU A 359 -8.10 14.78 9.39
CA LEU A 359 -8.25 14.17 8.08
C LEU A 359 -8.62 12.69 8.16
N GLN A 360 -8.00 11.93 9.07
CA GLN A 360 -8.28 10.49 9.25
C GLN A 360 -9.73 10.18 9.65
N ASN A 361 -10.40 11.10 10.34
CA ASN A 361 -11.76 10.91 10.85
C ASN A 361 -12.83 11.66 10.05
N LEU A 362 -12.47 12.32 8.94
CA LEU A 362 -13.36 13.27 8.27
C LEU A 362 -14.63 12.58 7.72
N VAL A 363 -14.51 11.46 7.01
CA VAL A 363 -15.69 10.72 6.50
C VAL A 363 -16.54 10.16 7.63
N LYS A 364 -15.91 9.64 8.68
CA LYS A 364 -16.62 9.15 9.88
C LYS A 364 -17.48 10.27 10.48
N ASN A 365 -16.90 11.45 10.65
CA ASN A 365 -17.59 12.62 11.22
C ASN A 365 -18.71 13.14 10.31
N MET A 366 -18.50 13.17 8.99
CA MET A 366 -19.55 13.52 8.03
C MET A 366 -20.74 12.55 8.11
N CYS A 367 -20.47 11.24 8.09
CA CYS A 367 -21.51 10.23 8.15
C CYS A 367 -22.29 10.28 9.48
N LEU A 368 -21.59 10.50 10.59
CA LEU A 368 -22.21 10.67 11.91
C LEU A 368 -23.13 11.89 11.94
N ARG A 369 -22.69 13.05 11.42
CA ARG A 369 -23.54 14.26 11.27
C ARG A 369 -24.74 14.01 10.34
N GLY A 370 -24.57 13.11 9.37
CA GLY A 370 -25.63 12.66 8.47
C GLY A 370 -26.69 11.80 9.16
N GLY A 371 -26.42 11.29 10.37
CA GLY A 371 -27.27 10.35 11.08
C GLY A 371 -27.07 8.89 10.67
N MET A 372 -25.95 8.57 9.99
CA MET A 372 -25.66 7.21 9.58
C MET A 372 -25.00 6.43 10.72
N THR A 373 -25.39 5.18 10.88
CA THR A 373 -24.79 4.22 11.80
C THR A 373 -24.00 3.17 11.02
N GLY A 374 -22.76 2.89 11.42
CA GLY A 374 -21.92 1.90 10.75
C GLY A 374 -20.44 2.20 10.85
N ASN A 375 -19.63 1.36 10.21
CA ASN A 375 -18.20 1.49 10.07
C ASN A 375 -17.82 2.37 8.86
N PHE A 376 -18.24 3.64 8.90
CA PHE A 376 -17.84 4.64 7.91
C PHE A 376 -16.46 5.20 8.23
N THR A 377 -15.55 5.11 7.26
CA THR A 377 -14.17 5.61 7.37
C THR A 377 -13.76 6.25 6.05
N ASN A 378 -12.59 6.89 5.96
CA ASN A 378 -12.12 7.41 4.67
C ASN A 378 -12.03 6.33 3.59
N HIS A 379 -11.78 5.08 4.00
CA HIS A 379 -11.75 3.95 3.09
C HIS A 379 -13.12 3.61 2.48
N SER A 380 -14.22 4.07 3.09
CA SER A 380 -15.57 3.96 2.54
C SER A 380 -15.69 4.66 1.18
N LEU A 381 -14.96 5.76 0.93
CA LEU A 381 -15.02 6.46 -0.36
C LEU A 381 -14.47 5.60 -1.50
N ARG A 382 -13.28 5.02 -1.30
CA ARG A 382 -12.69 4.07 -2.25
C ARG A 382 -13.56 2.84 -2.44
N ALA A 383 -14.14 2.30 -1.37
CA ALA A 383 -15.04 1.15 -1.46
C ALA A 383 -16.32 1.48 -2.24
N THR A 384 -16.86 2.68 -2.03
CA THR A 384 -18.03 3.21 -2.75
C THR A 384 -17.71 3.39 -4.23
N ALA A 385 -16.57 4.02 -4.58
CA ALA A 385 -16.13 4.20 -5.96
C ALA A 385 -16.04 2.86 -6.71
N ALA A 386 -15.32 1.89 -6.13
CA ALA A 386 -15.17 0.55 -6.71
C ALA A 386 -16.53 -0.16 -6.88
N THR A 387 -17.41 -0.06 -5.88
CA THR A 387 -18.73 -0.70 -5.93
C THR A 387 -19.64 -0.04 -6.97
N ARG A 388 -19.62 1.29 -7.11
CA ARG A 388 -20.41 2.00 -8.14
C ARG A 388 -20.01 1.56 -9.54
N LEU A 389 -18.72 1.53 -9.82
CA LEU A 389 -18.21 1.08 -11.12
C LEU A 389 -18.60 -0.38 -11.40
N TYR A 390 -18.43 -1.26 -10.40
CA TYR A 390 -18.80 -2.67 -10.53
C TYR A 390 -20.30 -2.87 -10.79
N ASN A 391 -21.16 -2.20 -10.03
CA ASN A 391 -22.61 -2.30 -10.20
C ASN A 391 -23.10 -1.71 -11.53
N ALA A 392 -22.36 -0.74 -12.09
CA ALA A 392 -22.60 -0.20 -13.43
C ALA A 392 -22.06 -1.10 -14.55
N GLY A 393 -21.47 -2.26 -14.23
CA GLY A 393 -20.94 -3.20 -15.22
C GLY A 393 -19.62 -2.77 -15.86
N VAL A 394 -18.88 -1.84 -15.24
CA VAL A 394 -17.55 -1.42 -15.73
C VAL A 394 -16.57 -2.59 -15.64
N ASP A 395 -15.73 -2.72 -16.66
CA ASP A 395 -14.72 -3.79 -16.74
C ASP A 395 -13.76 -3.79 -15.53
N GLU A 396 -13.35 -5.00 -15.10
CA GLU A 396 -12.50 -5.17 -13.92
C GLU A 396 -11.15 -4.46 -14.07
N GLN A 397 -10.55 -4.47 -15.26
CA GLN A 397 -9.27 -3.80 -15.52
C GLN A 397 -9.41 -2.30 -15.31
N LEU A 398 -10.45 -1.68 -15.87
CA LEU A 398 -10.66 -0.24 -15.71
C LEU A 398 -10.94 0.14 -14.25
N ILE A 399 -11.68 -0.70 -13.51
CA ILE A 399 -11.88 -0.52 -12.07
C ILE A 399 -10.54 -0.61 -11.34
N ALA A 400 -9.71 -1.60 -11.66
CA ALA A 400 -8.42 -1.84 -11.04
C ALA A 400 -7.46 -0.66 -11.28
N GLU A 401 -7.42 -0.11 -12.50
CA GLU A 401 -6.65 1.08 -12.84
C GLU A 401 -7.14 2.31 -12.08
N THR A 402 -8.46 2.56 -12.08
CA THR A 402 -9.09 3.69 -11.37
C THR A 402 -8.87 3.61 -9.85
N THR A 403 -8.92 2.42 -9.28
CA THR A 403 -8.77 2.22 -7.83
C THR A 403 -7.32 1.98 -7.42
N GLY A 404 -6.41 1.70 -8.36
CA GLY A 404 -5.00 1.38 -8.10
C GLY A 404 -4.82 0.03 -7.39
N HIS A 405 -5.54 -1.00 -7.83
CA HIS A 405 -5.32 -2.40 -7.43
C HIS A 405 -4.53 -3.12 -8.52
N SER A 406 -3.54 -3.94 -8.13
CA SER A 406 -2.67 -4.67 -9.06
C SER A 406 -2.93 -6.19 -9.06
N SER A 407 -4.02 -6.65 -8.43
CA SER A 407 -4.35 -8.08 -8.27
C SER A 407 -5.84 -8.31 -7.96
N ASP A 408 -6.20 -9.57 -7.72
CA ASP A 408 -7.51 -10.05 -7.24
C ASP A 408 -8.04 -9.35 -5.97
N ALA A 409 -7.22 -8.52 -5.30
CA ALA A 409 -7.66 -7.68 -4.19
C ALA A 409 -8.89 -6.81 -4.53
N ILE A 410 -9.10 -6.48 -5.80
CA ILE A 410 -10.30 -5.75 -6.24
C ILE A 410 -11.59 -6.53 -5.98
N ARG A 411 -11.55 -7.87 -6.02
CA ARG A 411 -12.73 -8.72 -5.78
C ARG A 411 -13.34 -8.53 -4.39
N VAL A 412 -12.55 -8.09 -3.40
CA VAL A 412 -13.04 -7.75 -2.05
C VAL A 412 -13.98 -6.53 -2.07
N TYR A 413 -13.85 -5.67 -3.08
CA TYR A 413 -14.65 -4.45 -3.27
C TYR A 413 -15.83 -4.65 -4.21
N LYS A 414 -15.91 -5.77 -4.93
CA LYS A 414 -17.07 -6.19 -5.72
C LYS A 414 -18.19 -6.66 -4.80
N ARG A 415 -18.83 -5.71 -4.09
CA ARG A 415 -19.93 -6.04 -3.19
C ARG A 415 -21.20 -6.22 -4.02
N THR A 416 -21.68 -7.45 -4.05
CA THR A 416 -22.94 -7.82 -4.69
C THR A 416 -24.08 -7.00 -4.09
N SER A 417 -24.86 -6.35 -4.94
CA SER A 417 -26.07 -5.64 -4.51
C SER A 417 -27.14 -6.63 -4.05
N ASN A 418 -28.07 -6.18 -3.21
CA ASN A 418 -29.21 -7.01 -2.80
C ASN A 418 -30.04 -7.47 -4.02
N ALA A 419 -30.17 -6.64 -5.04
CA ALA A 419 -30.85 -6.99 -6.29
C ALA A 419 -30.16 -8.16 -7.01
N GLN A 420 -28.82 -8.15 -7.08
CA GLN A 420 -28.06 -9.27 -7.66
C GLN A 420 -28.18 -10.54 -6.81
N LEU A 421 -28.16 -10.43 -5.48
CA LEU A 421 -28.38 -11.58 -4.59
C LEU A 421 -29.78 -12.17 -4.75
N GLN A 422 -30.79 -11.31 -4.91
CA GLN A 422 -32.16 -11.71 -5.20
C GLN A 422 -32.26 -12.40 -6.57
N ASP A 423 -31.67 -11.84 -7.63
CA ASP A 423 -31.66 -12.46 -8.96
C ASP A 423 -30.97 -13.84 -8.93
N VAL A 424 -29.82 -13.97 -8.24
CA VAL A 424 -29.14 -15.26 -8.05
C VAL A 424 -30.04 -16.25 -7.28
N SER A 425 -30.67 -15.80 -6.20
CA SER A 425 -31.63 -16.61 -5.45
C SER A 425 -32.80 -17.04 -6.32
N ASP A 426 -33.33 -16.16 -7.15
CA ASP A 426 -34.43 -16.44 -8.07
C ASP A 426 -34.02 -17.41 -9.17
N ILE A 427 -32.78 -17.34 -9.67
CA ILE A 427 -32.22 -18.35 -10.59
C ILE A 427 -32.18 -19.72 -9.91
N ILE A 428 -31.59 -19.81 -8.71
CA ILE A 428 -31.45 -21.06 -7.96
C ILE A 428 -32.82 -21.67 -7.63
N GLN A 429 -33.79 -20.83 -7.32
CA GLN A 429 -35.16 -21.24 -6.98
C GLN A 429 -36.06 -21.41 -8.22
N ASN A 430 -35.53 -21.30 -9.45
CA ASN A 430 -36.30 -21.34 -10.70
C ASN A 430 -37.47 -20.32 -10.75
N LYS A 431 -37.34 -19.18 -10.05
CA LYS A 431 -38.30 -18.08 -10.01
C LYS A 431 -38.01 -16.98 -11.02
N ARG A 432 -36.81 -16.97 -11.62
CA ARG A 432 -36.43 -15.93 -12.58
C ARG A 432 -37.36 -15.96 -13.78
N LYS A 433 -38.13 -14.89 -13.96
CA LYS A 433 -38.96 -14.70 -15.15
C LYS A 433 -38.02 -14.60 -16.35
N LYS A 434 -38.19 -15.46 -17.37
CA LYS A 434 -37.51 -15.30 -18.66
C LYS A 434 -37.84 -13.90 -19.17
N CYS A 435 -36.85 -13.00 -19.25
CA CYS A 435 -37.03 -11.77 -20.02
C CYS A 435 -37.40 -12.17 -21.45
N LYS A 436 -38.46 -11.57 -21.98
CA LYS A 436 -38.81 -11.68 -23.40
C LYS A 436 -37.56 -11.27 -24.18
N GLN A 437 -37.10 -12.12 -25.09
CA GLN A 437 -36.07 -11.73 -26.05
C GLN A 437 -36.61 -10.50 -26.79
N GLU A 438 -35.95 -9.36 -26.64
CA GLU A 438 -36.14 -8.26 -27.56
C GLU A 438 -35.72 -8.76 -28.94
N ASN A 439 -36.69 -8.81 -29.85
CA ASN A 439 -36.48 -9.14 -31.24
C ASN A 439 -35.54 -8.09 -31.85
N ILE A 440 -34.27 -8.45 -31.99
CA ILE A 440 -33.37 -7.78 -32.93
C ILE A 440 -33.97 -8.04 -34.33
N PRO A 441 -34.25 -7.02 -35.16
CA PRO A 441 -34.75 -7.23 -36.51
C PRO A 441 -33.70 -7.99 -37.31
N LYS A 442 -34.02 -9.21 -37.74
CA LYS A 442 -33.23 -9.92 -38.75
C LYS A 442 -33.42 -9.17 -40.07
N SER A 443 -32.42 -8.38 -40.47
CA SER A 443 -32.26 -7.95 -41.85
C SER A 443 -32.06 -9.19 -42.73
N GLY A 444 -32.72 -9.18 -43.88
CA GLY A 444 -33.01 -10.37 -44.66
C GLY A 444 -31.79 -11.07 -45.25
N ILE A 445 -31.85 -12.39 -45.22
CA ILE A 445 -31.26 -13.26 -46.23
C ILE A 445 -32.34 -14.30 -46.56
N GLN A 446 -32.81 -14.28 -47.81
CA GLN A 446 -33.70 -15.28 -48.37
C GLN A 446 -33.03 -16.66 -48.34
N GLU A 447 -33.66 -17.64 -47.69
CA GLU A 447 -33.38 -19.05 -47.93
C GLU A 447 -34.04 -19.50 -49.25
N PRO A 448 -33.33 -20.19 -50.15
CA PRO A 448 -33.96 -20.83 -51.29
C PRO A 448 -34.52 -22.20 -50.92
N SER A 449 -35.82 -22.33 -51.22
CA SER A 449 -36.58 -23.52 -51.62
C SER A 449 -35.93 -24.90 -51.52
N SER A 450 -36.62 -25.75 -50.76
CA SER A 450 -36.57 -27.21 -50.67
C SER A 450 -36.39 -27.92 -52.02
N ARG A 451 -35.43 -28.83 -52.08
CA ARG A 451 -35.52 -30.06 -52.90
C ARG A 451 -35.03 -31.23 -52.06
N GLU A 452 -35.93 -32.20 -51.88
CA GLU A 452 -35.67 -33.52 -51.32
C GLU A 452 -34.56 -34.22 -52.10
N LEU A 453 -33.71 -34.98 -51.41
CA LEU A 453 -33.13 -36.22 -51.93
C LEU A 453 -32.66 -37.11 -50.78
N SER A 454 -32.97 -38.37 -50.99
CA SER A 454 -33.07 -39.52 -50.12
C SER A 454 -31.74 -40.07 -49.58
N ILE A 455 -31.89 -40.80 -48.48
CA ILE A 455 -30.91 -41.61 -47.75
C ILE A 455 -30.17 -42.58 -48.67
N GLU A 456 -28.84 -42.68 -48.55
CA GLU A 456 -28.11 -43.95 -48.63
C GLU A 456 -26.77 -43.89 -47.88
N ASN A 457 -26.50 -44.96 -47.13
CA ASN A 457 -25.31 -45.22 -46.31
C ASN A 457 -24.06 -45.36 -47.18
N GLU A 458 -22.93 -44.76 -46.78
CA GLU A 458 -21.61 -45.42 -46.90
C GLU A 458 -20.64 -44.97 -45.80
N HIS A 459 -19.95 -45.97 -45.23
CA HIS A 459 -18.80 -45.85 -44.34
C HIS A 459 -17.70 -44.94 -44.91
N PHE A 460 -16.93 -44.23 -44.08
CA PHE A 460 -15.46 -44.40 -44.06
C PHE A 460 -14.77 -43.70 -42.87
N LYS A 461 -13.66 -44.33 -42.48
CA LYS A 461 -12.93 -44.27 -41.22
C LYS A 461 -12.17 -42.96 -40.93
N PHE A 462 -12.00 -42.72 -39.62
CA PHE A 462 -10.95 -41.94 -38.99
C PHE A 462 -9.56 -42.14 -39.63
N ASN A 463 -8.81 -41.04 -39.80
CA ASN A 463 -7.35 -41.08 -39.78
C ASN A 463 -6.80 -39.82 -39.07
N LEU A 464 -6.43 -40.03 -37.81
CA LEU A 464 -5.43 -39.22 -37.10
C LEU A 464 -4.07 -39.46 -37.77
N LYS A 465 -3.35 -38.39 -38.11
CA LYS A 465 -1.90 -38.44 -38.30
C LYS A 465 -1.25 -37.73 -37.11
N PHE A 466 -0.33 -38.44 -36.48
CA PHE A 466 0.66 -37.93 -35.53
C PHE A 466 1.59 -36.92 -36.19
#